data_AF-A0A6N2BHT2-F1
#
_entry.id   AF-A0A6N2BHT2-F1
#
_cell.length_a   1.000
_cell.length_b   1.000
_cell.length_c   1.000
_cell.angle_alpha   90.00
_cell.angle_beta   90.00
_cell.angle_gamma   90.00
#
_symmetry.space_group_name_H-M   'P 1'
#
loop_
_entity.id
_entity.type
_entity.pdbx_description
1 polymer ?
#
loop_
_entity_poly.entity_id
_entity_poly.type
_entity_poly.pdbx_seq_one_letter_code
_entity_poly.pdbx_strand_id
1 'polypeptide(L)' 'MEGKGLRKQSGIMLMMVIMALIICDPINVVESAVGIDIHPCTLPACIAACKELLKDKYKSATCATGPKGKYCICLG' A
#
# COMPACT_ATOMS: atom_id res chain seq x y z
N MET A 1 40.58 -29.98 -5.27
CA MET A 1 40.27 -28.61 -5.72
C MET A 1 39.07 -28.11 -4.94
N GLU A 2 39.17 -26.88 -4.47
CA GLU A 2 38.42 -26.28 -3.37
C GLU A 2 36.91 -26.16 -3.64
N GLY A 3 36.08 -26.74 -2.76
CA GLY A 3 34.65 -26.48 -2.66
C GLY A 3 34.33 -25.11 -2.04
N LYS A 4 35.01 -24.05 -2.50
CA LYS A 4 34.82 -22.67 -2.04
C LYS A 4 34.13 -21.87 -3.13
N GLY A 5 32.81 -21.93 -3.17
CA GLY A 5 32.02 -21.08 -4.08
C GLY A 5 30.52 -21.06 -3.81
N LEU A 6 29.99 -22.12 -3.20
CA LEU A 6 28.54 -22.36 -3.19
C LEU A 6 27.72 -21.43 -2.28
N ARG A 7 28.33 -20.75 -1.30
CA ARG A 7 27.58 -19.84 -0.40
C ARG A 7 27.34 -18.44 -1.00
N LYS A 8 28.20 -17.97 -1.90
CA LYS A 8 28.06 -16.65 -2.54
C LYS A 8 27.08 -16.66 -3.72
N GLN A 9 26.98 -17.78 -4.42
CA GLN A 9 26.19 -17.89 -5.65
C GLN A 9 24.68 -18.02 -5.37
N SER A 10 24.30 -18.66 -4.26
CA SER A 10 22.90 -18.84 -3.85
C SER A 10 22.22 -17.51 -3.47
N GLY A 11 22.92 -16.62 -2.76
CA GLY A 11 22.38 -15.30 -2.41
C GLY A 11 22.15 -14.39 -3.63
N ILE A 12 23.02 -14.48 -4.64
CA ILE A 12 22.88 -13.70 -5.87
C ILE A 12 21.67 -14.20 -6.68
N MET A 13 21.48 -15.52 -6.78
CA MET A 13 20.31 -16.08 -7.47
C MET A 13 19.01 -15.70 -6.75
N LEU A 14 18.99 -15.76 -5.41
CA LEU A 14 17.83 -15.35 -4.63
C LEU A 14 17.53 -13.85 -4.81
N MET A 15 18.55 -12.98 -4.79
CA MET A 15 18.37 -11.55 -5.07
C MET A 15 17.88 -11.30 -6.49
N MET A 16 18.37 -12.03 -7.49
CA MET A 16 17.90 -11.90 -8.88
C MET A 16 16.44 -12.33 -9.02
N VAL A 17 16.01 -13.39 -8.33
CA VAL A 17 14.61 -13.83 -8.32
C VAL A 17 13.73 -12.79 -7.63
N ILE A 18 14.16 -12.23 -6.49
CA ILE A 18 13.41 -11.17 -5.78
C ILE A 18 13.29 -9.92 -6.67
N MET A 19 14.39 -9.48 -7.28
CA MET A 19 14.39 -8.36 -8.22
C MET A 19 13.47 -8.63 -9.41
N ALA A 20 13.53 -9.82 -10.01
CA ALA A 20 12.67 -10.21 -11.12
C ALA A 20 11.19 -10.24 -10.72
N LEU A 21 10.86 -10.70 -9.51
CA LEU A 21 9.49 -10.68 -8.98
C LEU A 21 8.98 -9.24 -8.76
N ILE A 22 9.82 -8.33 -8.25
CA ILE A 22 9.47 -6.92 -8.05
C ILE A 22 9.30 -6.18 -9.39
N ILE A 23 10.05 -6.58 -10.42
CA ILE A 23 9.98 -5.96 -11.76
C ILE A 23 8.83 -6.54 -12.60
N CYS A 24 8.57 -7.86 -12.50
CA CYS A 24 7.51 -8.53 -13.28
C CYS A 24 6.13 -8.40 -12.67
N ASP A 25 6.03 -8.38 -11.34
CA ASP A 25 4.79 -8.06 -10.66
C ASP A 25 4.91 -6.63 -10.16
N PRO A 26 4.33 -5.64 -10.87
CA PRO A 26 4.27 -4.31 -10.30
C PRO A 26 3.41 -4.48 -9.05
N ILE A 27 4.03 -4.49 -7.87
CA ILE A 27 3.40 -4.63 -6.56
C ILE A 27 2.24 -3.63 -6.49
N ASN A 28 1.06 -4.05 -6.94
CA ASN A 28 -0.06 -3.14 -7.23
C ASN A 28 -1.23 -3.37 -6.28
N VAL A 29 -1.01 -4.11 -5.20
CA VAL A 29 -2.09 -4.45 -4.28
C VAL A 29 -1.56 -4.42 -2.86
N VAL A 30 -1.02 -3.28 -2.45
CA VAL A 30 -1.35 -2.83 -1.10
C VAL A 30 -2.68 -2.10 -1.23
N GLU A 31 -3.79 -2.83 -1.07
CA GLU A 31 -5.08 -2.19 -0.87
C GLU A 31 -4.97 -1.37 0.42
N SER A 32 -4.61 -0.10 0.28
CA SER A 32 -4.33 0.79 1.39
C SER A 32 -5.65 1.38 1.85
N ALA A 33 -6.19 0.80 2.92
CA ALA A 33 -7.25 1.44 3.68
C ALA A 33 -6.63 2.43 4.67
N VAL A 34 -6.83 3.72 4.47
CA VAL A 34 -6.38 4.77 5.40
C VAL A 34 -7.57 5.45 6.06
N GLY A 35 -7.58 5.48 7.39
CA GLY A 35 -8.55 6.22 8.18
C GLY A 35 -8.03 7.63 8.49
N ILE A 36 -8.79 8.65 8.09
CA ILE A 36 -8.54 10.06 8.43
C ILE A 36 -9.65 10.58 9.33
N ASP A 37 -9.26 11.20 10.45
CA ASP A 37 -10.21 11.86 11.34
C ASP A 37 -10.62 13.20 10.72
N ILE A 38 -11.90 13.34 10.38
CA ILE A 38 -12.44 14.56 9.77
C ILE A 38 -13.80 14.86 10.39
N HIS A 39 -13.90 16.03 11.02
CA HIS A 39 -15.11 16.48 11.69
C HIS A 39 -15.55 17.83 11.09
N PRO A 40 -16.76 17.95 10.52
CA PRO A 40 -17.76 16.91 10.27
C PRO A 40 -17.36 15.96 9.13
N CYS A 41 -17.57 14.64 9.31
CA CYS A 41 -17.40 13.69 8.22
C CYS A 41 -18.56 13.84 7.22
N THR A 42 -18.31 14.64 6.19
CA THR A 42 -19.17 14.72 5.01
C THR A 42 -18.51 13.93 3.90
N LEU A 43 -19.30 13.13 3.18
CA LEU A 43 -18.82 12.34 2.06
C LEU A 43 -17.98 13.15 1.04
N PRO A 44 -18.38 14.37 0.61
CA PRO A 44 -17.57 15.16 -0.32
C PRO A 44 -16.20 15.57 0.25
N ALA A 45 -16.12 16.01 1.51
CA ALA A 45 -14.85 16.39 2.14
C ALA A 45 -13.93 15.17 2.33
N CYS A 46 -14.53 14.04 2.70
CA CYS A 46 -13.86 12.75 2.82
C CYS A 46 -13.24 12.31 1.47
N ILE A 47 -14.01 12.36 0.38
CA ILE A 47 -13.53 12.03 -0.97
C ILE A 47 -12.39 12.97 -1.40
N ALA A 48 -12.52 14.28 -1.16
CA ALA A 48 -11.49 15.25 -1.53
C ALA A 48 -10.15 14.95 -0.82
N ALA A 49 -10.19 14.75 0.50
CA ALA A 49 -9.00 14.41 1.29
C ALA A 49 -8.39 13.07 0.86
N CYS A 50 -9.22 12.05 0.61
CA CYS A 50 -8.74 10.75 0.13
C CYS A 50 -8.11 10.82 -1.26
N LYS A 51 -8.65 11.66 -2.15
CA LYS A 51 -8.06 11.88 -3.49
C LYS A 51 -6.72 12.59 -3.41
N GLU A 52 -6.53 13.54 -2.48
CA GLU A 52 -5.22 14.17 -2.28
C GLU A 52 -4.18 13.20 -1.70
N LEU A 53 -4.61 12.32 -0.79
CA LEU A 53 -3.74 11.34 -0.13
C LEU A 53 -3.35 10.18 -1.06
N LEU A 54 -4.33 9.54 -1.71
CA LEU A 54 -4.09 8.35 -2.53
C LEU A 54 -3.85 8.68 -4.02
N LYS A 55 -4.21 9.87 -4.49
CA LYS A 55 -4.06 10.30 -5.89
C LYS A 55 -4.62 9.24 -6.86
N ASP A 56 -3.82 8.74 -7.79
CA ASP A 56 -4.17 7.67 -8.75
C ASP A 56 -4.55 6.34 -8.11
N LYS A 57 -4.25 6.13 -6.82
CA LYS A 57 -4.67 4.93 -6.09
C LYS A 57 -6.08 5.07 -5.53
N TYR A 58 -6.70 6.25 -5.52
CA TYR A 58 -8.04 6.41 -4.95
C TYR A 58 -9.09 5.53 -5.67
N LYS A 59 -9.68 4.58 -4.95
CA LYS A 59 -10.83 3.79 -5.43
C LYS A 59 -12.15 4.28 -4.85
N SER A 60 -12.20 4.48 -3.54
CA SER A 60 -13.44 4.93 -2.88
C SER A 60 -13.17 5.53 -1.50
N ALA A 61 -14.18 6.20 -0.95
CA ALA A 61 -14.14 6.66 0.43
C ALA A 61 -15.50 6.48 1.09
N THR A 62 -15.50 6.26 2.40
CA THR A 62 -16.71 6.15 3.21
C THR A 62 -16.56 6.82 4.57
N CYS A 63 -17.62 7.45 5.06
CA CYS A 63 -17.67 7.95 6.43
C CYS A 63 -18.10 6.83 7.37
N ALA A 64 -17.26 6.51 8.34
CA ALA A 64 -17.54 5.56 9.41
C ALA A 64 -17.60 6.26 10.76
N THR A 65 -18.30 5.66 11.72
CA THR A 65 -18.33 6.12 13.12
C THR A 65 -17.60 5.10 13.96
N GLY A 66 -16.62 5.56 14.72
CA GLY A 66 -15.78 4.73 15.59
C GLY A 66 -15.82 5.21 17.04
N PRO A 67 -15.08 4.54 17.93
CA PRO A 67 -15.07 4.87 19.36
C PRO A 67 -14.56 6.28 19.67
N LYS A 68 -13.84 6.93 18.73
CA LYS A 68 -13.32 8.29 18.86
C LYS A 68 -14.13 9.36 18.11
N GLY A 69 -15.19 8.98 17.40
CA GLY A 69 -16.01 9.91 16.61
C GLY A 69 -16.17 9.47 15.15
N LYS A 70 -16.61 10.41 14.30
CA LYS A 70 -16.77 10.18 12.86
C LYS A 70 -15.41 10.33 12.17
N TYR A 71 -15.04 9.35 11.37
CA TYR A 71 -13.81 9.35 10.59
C TYR A 71 -14.11 8.89 9.16
N CYS A 72 -13.22 9.25 8.25
CA CYS A 72 -13.32 8.92 6.85
C CYS A 72 -12.32 7.80 6.52
N ILE A 73 -12.79 6.76 5.83
CA ILE A 73 -12.00 5.63 5.37
C ILE A 73 -11.78 5.83 3.87
N CYS A 74 -10.52 5.92 3.46
CA CYS A 74 -10.12 5.92 2.06
C CYS A 74 -9.66 4.53 1.66
N LEU A 75 -10.05 4.06 0.48
CA LEU A 75 -9.64 2.78 -0.10
C LEU A 75 -8.90 3.05 -1.41
N GLY A 76 -7.75 2.41 -1.61
CA GLY A 76 -6.99 2.48 -2.85
C GLY A 76 -6.05 1.33 -3.12
#